data_AF-W6N5J7-F1
#
_entry.id   AF-W6N5J7-F1
#
_cell.length_a   1.000
_cell.length_b   1.000
_cell.length_c   1.000
_cell.angle_alpha   90.00
_cell.angle_beta   90.00
_cell.angle_gamma   90.00
#
_symmetry.space_group_name_H-M   'P 1'
#
loop_
_entity.id
_entity.type
_entity.pdbx_description
1 polymer ?
#
loop_
_entity_poly.entity_id
_entity_poly.type
_entity_poly.pdbx_seq_one_letter_code
_entity_poly.pdbx_strand_id
1 'polypeptide(L)' 'MKGIEEVLLEIEKLRSELYRLINSKGNLMDKDVVKVSQELDRVLNEYRKLIKNSIDNE' A
#
# COMPACT_ATOMS: atom_id res chain seq x y z
N MET A 1 -0.18 17.76 0.80
CA MET A 1 0.15 16.46 1.43
C MET A 1 -1.15 15.69 1.52
N LYS A 2 -1.15 14.40 1.16
CA LYS A 2 -2.31 13.54 1.44
C LYS A 2 -2.51 13.43 2.95
N GLY A 3 -3.75 13.40 3.40
CA GLY A 3 -4.07 13.13 4.80
C GLY A 3 -3.80 11.67 5.17
N ILE A 4 -3.62 11.37 6.46
CA ILE A 4 -3.44 9.98 6.95
C ILE A 4 -4.60 9.09 6.50
N GLU A 5 -5.84 9.58 6.54
CA GLU A 5 -7.03 8.86 6.09
C GLU A 5 -7.00 8.51 4.60
N GLU A 6 -6.52 9.43 3.76
CA GLU A 6 -6.41 9.21 2.31
C GLU A 6 -5.38 8.11 2.00
N VAL A 7 -4.25 8.11 2.72
CA VAL A 7 -3.22 7.07 2.58
C VAL A 7 -3.73 5.71 3.07
N LEU A 8 -4.52 5.67 4.15
CA LEU A 8 -5.15 4.43 4.63
C LEU A 8 -6.14 3.85 3.60
N LEU A 9 -6.96 4.70 2.98
CA LEU A 9 -7.87 4.26 1.91
C LEU A 9 -7.13 3.68 0.71
N GLU A 10 -5.99 4.28 0.34
CA GLU A 10 -5.15 3.80 -0.75
C GLU A 10 -4.48 2.45 -0.42
N ILE A 11 -4.00 2.27 0.82
CA ILE A 11 -3.49 0.98 1.32
C ILE A 11 -4.56 -0.10 1.18
N GLU A 12 -5.78 0.17 1.62
CA GLU A 12 -6.87 -0.82 1.58
C GLU A 12 -7.27 -1.20 0.15
N LYS A 13 -7.30 -0.22 -0.75
CA LYS A 13 -7.56 -0.46 -2.18
C LYS A 13 -6.48 -1.35 -2.80
N LEU A 14 -5.21 -1.00 -2.61
CA LEU A 14 -4.08 -1.75 -3.16
C LEU A 14 -3.96 -3.15 -2.56
N ARG A 15 -4.25 -3.30 -1.26
CA ARG A 15 -4.31 -4.59 -0.58
C ARG A 15 -5.37 -5.51 -1.20
N SER A 16 -6.58 -4.99 -1.39
CA SER A 16 -7.68 -5.73 -2.00
C SER A 16 -7.37 -6.14 -3.44
N GLU A 17 -6.76 -5.23 -4.20
CA GLU A 17 -6.33 -5.51 -5.57
C GLU A 17 -5.22 -6.57 -5.63
N LEU A 18 -4.24 -6.50 -4.73
CA LEU A 18 -3.17 -7.50 -4.64
C LEU A 18 -3.73 -8.90 -4.37
N TYR A 19 -4.63 -9.03 -3.39
CA TYR A 19 -5.29 -10.32 -3.11
C TYR A 19 -6.07 -10.85 -4.32
N ARG A 20 -6.80 -9.97 -5.03
CA ARG A 20 -7.51 -10.34 -6.25
C ARG A 20 -6.56 -10.86 -7.32
N LEU A 21 -5.42 -10.19 -7.54
CA LEU A 21 -4.43 -10.60 -8.54
C LEU A 21 -3.74 -11.91 -8.16
N ILE A 22 -3.36 -12.09 -6.90
CA ILE A 22 -2.76 -13.34 -6.40
C ILE A 22 -3.72 -14.51 -6.65
N ASN A 23 -4.99 -14.35 -6.28
CA ASN A 23 -6.00 -15.40 -6.46
C ASN A 23 -6.32 -15.67 -7.94
N SER A 24 -6.29 -14.63 -8.79
CA SER A 24 -6.59 -14.77 -10.21
C SER A 24 -5.44 -15.34 -11.03
N LYS A 25 -4.19 -15.03 -10.68
CA LYS A 25 -3.00 -15.40 -11.47
C LYS A 25 -2.36 -16.69 -10.99
N GLY A 26 -2.50 -17.03 -9.70
CA GLY A 26 -1.87 -18.21 -9.10
C GLY A 26 -0.34 -18.19 -9.08
N ASN A 27 0.27 -17.06 -9.47
CA ASN A 27 1.72 -16.88 -9.54
C ASN A 27 2.10 -15.53 -8.93
N LEU A 28 2.85 -15.56 -7.83
CA LEU A 28 3.28 -14.36 -7.11
C LEU A 28 4.32 -13.53 -7.89
N MET A 29 5.02 -14.15 -8.85
CA MET A 29 5.99 -13.46 -9.71
C MET A 29 5.37 -12.89 -10.98
N ASP A 30 4.05 -13.00 -11.14
CA ASP A 30 3.35 -12.31 -12.23
C ASP A 30 3.62 -10.79 -12.15
N LYS A 31 3.87 -10.17 -13.31
CA LYS A 31 4.29 -8.76 -13.37
C LYS A 31 3.26 -7.83 -12.75
N ASP A 32 1.97 -8.13 -12.87
CA ASP A 32 0.90 -7.31 -12.31
C ASP A 32 0.88 -7.44 -10.77
N VAL A 33 1.05 -8.67 -10.26
CA VAL A 33 1.15 -8.94 -8.82
C VAL A 33 2.35 -8.22 -8.21
N VAL A 34 3.52 -8.33 -8.84
CA VAL A 34 4.74 -7.66 -8.39
C VAL A 34 4.56 -6.14 -8.42
N LYS A 35 3.97 -5.59 -9.48
CA LYS A 35 3.73 -4.15 -9.61
C LYS A 35 2.84 -3.62 -8.48
N VAL A 36 1.69 -4.25 -8.24
CA VAL A 36 0.76 -3.81 -7.18
C VAL A 36 1.39 -3.99 -5.79
N SER A 37 2.17 -5.04 -5.57
CA SER A 37 2.92 -5.23 -4.33
C SER A 37 3.92 -4.10 -4.06
N GLN A 38 4.67 -3.68 -5.09
CA GLN A 38 5.60 -2.56 -4.97
C GLN A 38 4.89 -1.21 -4.76
N GLU A 39 3.73 -1.02 -5.38
CA GLU A 39 2.92 0.18 -5.15
C GLU A 39 2.38 0.22 -3.73
N LEU A 40 1.88 -0.91 -3.21
CA LEU A 40 1.44 -1.03 -1.82
C LEU A 40 2.58 -0.72 -0.84
N ASP A 41 3.79 -1.24 -1.08
CA ASP A 41 4.95 -0.96 -0.23
C ASP A 41 5.32 0.53 -0.19
N ARG A 42 5.24 1.23 -1.32
CA ARG A 42 5.47 2.69 -1.37
C ARG A 42 4.48 3.44 -0.50
N VAL A 43 3.19 3.12 -0.59
CA VAL A 43 2.14 3.80 0.17
C VAL A 43 2.24 3.47 1.66
N LEU A 44 2.58 2.23 2.02
CA LEU A 44 2.88 1.85 3.41
C LEU A 44 4.05 2.65 3.99
N ASN A 45 5.09 2.89 3.19
CA ASN A 45 6.22 3.73 3.59
C ASN A 45 5.84 5.20 3.74
N GLU A 46 4.91 5.72 2.92
CA GLU A 46 4.33 7.06 3.09
C GLU A 46 3.55 7.16 4.41
N TYR A 47 2.68 6.19 4.70
CA TYR A 47 1.94 6.11 5.96
C TYR A 47 2.89 6.10 7.17
N ARG A 48 3.95 5.28 7.13
CA ARG A 48 4.96 5.24 8.21
C ARG A 48 5.60 6.60 8.45
N LYS A 49 5.90 7.37 7.40
CA LYS A 49 6.45 8.72 7.52
C LYS A 49 5.44 9.70 8.15
N LEU A 50 4.17 9.63 7.74
CA LEU A 50 3.11 10.47 8.30
C LEU A 50 2.90 10.20 9.79
N ILE A 51 2.87 8.92 10.19
CA ILE A 51 2.76 8.53 11.60
C ILE A 51 3.97 8.98 12.39
N LYS A 52 5.19 8.74 11.88
CA LYS A 52 6.42 9.20 12.54
C LYS A 52 6.40 10.70 12.76
N ASN A 53 6.06 11.49 11.74
CA ASN A 53 5.98 12.94 11.86
C ASN A 53 4.86 13.36 12.83
N SER A 54 3.80 12.58 13.00
CA SER A 54 2.73 12.92 13.96
C SER A 54 3.17 12.68 15.41
N ILE A 55 3.99 11.65 15.64
CA ILE A 55 4.52 11.28 16.97
C ILE A 55 5.71 12.17 17.37
N ASP A 56 6.59 12.53 16.43
CA ASP A 56 7.77 13.37 16.69
C ASP A 56 7.41 14.86 16.96
N ASN A 57 6.14 15.25 16.78
CA ASN A 57 5.63 16.60 17.02
C ASN A 57 4.85 16.73 18.35
N GLU A 58 4.85 15.70 19.20
CA GLU A 58 4.38 15.73 20.61
C GLU A 58 5.56 15.82 21.59
#